data_AF-A0A355QGV9-F1
#
_entry.id   AF-A0A355QGV9-F1
#
_cell.length_a   1.000
_cell.length_b   1.000
_cell.length_c   1.000
_cell.angle_alpha   90.00
_cell.angle_beta   90.00
_cell.angle_gamma   90.00
#
_symmetry.space_group_name_H-M   'P 1'
#
loop_
_entity.id
_entity.type
_entity.pdbx_description
1 polymer ?
#
loop_
_entity_poly.entity_id
_entity_poly.type
_entity_poly.pdbx_seq_one_letter_code
_entity_poly.pdbx_strand_id
1 'polypeptide(L)'
;ERFSEVFLSKDVPDYKMWAQSMGCEAMRVDDPDEIDDVITRANEIDDRPVVIDFRIMAEEKVYPMVPSGATNSDLVVPPSQTDLPR
;
A
#
# COMPACT_ATOMS: atom_id res chain seq x y z
N GLU A 1 -13.49 -8.52 -12.04
CA GLU A 1 -12.94 -7.23 -11.56
C GLU A 1 -13.48 -6.96 -10.16
N ARG A 2 -12.66 -6.29 -9.32
CA ARG A 2 -12.57 -6.34 -7.85
C ARG A 2 -12.40 -7.74 -7.22
N PHE A 3 -11.16 -8.03 -6.78
CA PHE A 3 -10.78 -9.19 -5.97
C PHE A 3 -9.92 -8.87 -4.72
N SER A 4 -9.72 -7.59 -4.33
CA SER A 4 -9.56 -7.12 -2.93
C SER A 4 -9.00 -5.68 -2.78
N GLU A 5 -9.03 -4.80 -3.79
CA GLU A 5 -8.50 -3.43 -3.61
C GLU A 5 -9.54 -2.46 -3.05
N VAL A 6 -9.08 -1.46 -2.29
CA VAL A 6 -9.86 -0.31 -1.83
C VAL A 6 -9.12 0.95 -2.27
N PHE A 7 -9.52 1.53 -3.40
CA PHE A 7 -9.08 2.84 -3.84
C PHE A 7 -10.18 3.87 -3.55
N LEU A 8 -9.86 4.86 -2.71
CA LEU A 8 -10.81 5.91 -2.32
C LEU A 8 -10.69 7.12 -3.25
N SER A 9 -9.51 7.72 -3.32
CA SER A 9 -9.12 8.69 -4.33
C SER A 9 -7.61 8.95 -4.24
N LYS A 10 -7.05 9.71 -5.18
CA LYS A 10 -5.62 10.07 -5.17
C LYS A 10 -5.27 11.04 -4.04
N ASP A 11 -6.05 12.10 -3.86
CA ASP A 11 -5.65 13.23 -3.02
C ASP A 11 -6.44 13.35 -1.72
N VAL A 12 -7.66 12.79 -1.67
CA VAL A 12 -8.54 12.87 -0.51
C VAL A 12 -8.93 11.49 0.04
N PRO A 13 -8.95 11.32 1.37
CA PRO A 13 -8.59 12.31 2.39
C PRO A 13 -7.07 12.51 2.53
N ASP A 14 -6.67 13.67 3.07
CA ASP A 14 -5.28 13.92 3.45
C ASP A 14 -4.98 13.27 4.81
N TYR A 15 -4.45 12.05 4.77
CA TYR A 15 -4.09 11.29 5.97
C TYR A 15 -2.99 11.93 6.80
N LYS A 16 -2.08 12.68 6.17
CA LYS A 16 -0.99 13.38 6.88
C LYS A 16 -1.57 14.49 7.74
N MET A 17 -2.38 15.37 7.16
CA MET A 17 -3.01 16.46 7.90
C MET A 17 -3.94 15.93 8.99
N TRP A 18 -4.69 14.86 8.70
CA TRP A 18 -5.56 14.26 9.70
C TRP A 18 -4.79 13.69 10.88
N ALA A 19 -3.73 12.91 10.65
CA ALA A 19 -2.89 12.36 11.72
C ALA A 19 -2.21 13.47 12.55
N GLN A 20 -1.70 14.52 11.91
CA GLN A 20 -1.14 15.69 12.61
C GLN A 20 -2.16 16.37 13.54
N SER A 21 -3.42 16.50 13.10
CA SER A 21 -4.49 17.07 13.93
C SER A 21 -4.80 16.23 15.18
N MET A 22 -4.44 14.95 15.18
CA MET A 22 -4.62 14.01 16.28
C MET A 22 -3.37 13.89 17.18
N GLY A 23 -2.33 14.69 16.93
CA GLY A 23 -1.10 14.73 17.73
C GLY A 23 -0.01 13.74 17.30
N CYS A 24 -0.16 13.08 16.15
CA CYS A 24 0.88 12.22 15.58
C CYS A 24 1.93 13.04 14.82
N GLU A 25 3.15 12.52 14.74
CA GLU A 25 4.01 12.85 13.60
C GLU A 25 3.42 12.20 12.36
N ALA A 26 3.34 12.91 11.24
CA ALA A 26 2.86 12.31 10.00
C ALA A 26 3.66 12.71 8.77
N MET A 27 3.93 11.71 7.94
CA MET A 27 4.70 11.82 6.70
C MET A 27 3.91 11.21 5.54
N ARG A 28 4.10 11.74 4.34
CA ARG A 28 3.61 11.14 3.09
C ARG A 28 4.83 10.86 2.22
N VAL A 29 4.85 9.69 1.59
CA VAL A 29 5.90 9.25 0.68
C VAL A 29 5.27 8.99 -0.68
N ASP A 30 5.74 9.67 -1.72
CA ASP A 30 5.33 9.48 -3.10
C ASP A 30 6.46 9.03 -4.03
N ASP A 31 7.71 9.04 -3.55
CA ASP A 31 8.87 8.49 -4.24
C ASP A 31 9.46 7.29 -3.47
N PRO A 32 9.69 6.13 -4.13
CA PRO A 32 10.37 4.99 -3.51
C PRO A 32 11.76 5.29 -2.92
N ASP A 33 12.48 6.27 -3.47
CA ASP A 33 13.83 6.62 -2.99
C ASP A 33 13.81 7.26 -1.60
N GLU A 34 12.67 7.76 -1.13
CA GLU A 34 12.49 8.37 0.19
C GLU A 34 12.18 7.34 1.31
N ILE A 35 11.92 6.08 0.96
CA ILE A 35 11.41 5.06 1.90
C ILE A 35 12.36 4.84 3.07
N ASP A 36 13.65 4.62 2.79
CA ASP A 36 14.64 4.28 3.83
C ASP A 36 14.86 5.45 4.80
N ASP A 37 14.91 6.67 4.28
CA ASP A 37 15.07 7.89 5.07
C ASP A 37 13.85 8.13 5.96
N VAL A 38 12.64 7.95 5.43
CA VAL A 38 11.39 8.14 6.18
C VAL A 38 11.20 7.09 7.26
N ILE A 39 11.55 5.82 6.98
CA ILE A 39 11.52 4.75 8.00
C ILE A 39 12.54 5.05 9.10
N THR A 40 13.75 5.49 8.74
CA THR A 40 14.78 5.87 9.71
C THR A 40 14.28 7.00 10.61
N ARG A 41 13.76 8.07 10.01
CA ARG A 41 13.16 9.21 10.71
C ARG A 41 12.01 8.81 11.63
N ALA A 42 11.15 7.91 11.19
CA ALA A 42 10.02 7.41 11.98
C ALA A 42 10.49 6.64 13.22
N ASN A 43 11.53 5.81 13.08
CA ASN A 43 12.08 5.02 14.18
C ASN A 43 12.87 5.84 15.22
N GLU A 44 13.33 7.03 14.85
CA GLU A 44 14.00 7.98 15.78
C GLU A 44 13.01 8.68 16.73
N ILE A 45 11.72 8.65 16.42
CA ILE A 45 10.69 9.35 17.20
C ILE A 45 10.17 8.42 18.30
N ASP A 46 10.42 8.79 19.56
CA ASP A 46 10.05 8.04 20.75
C ASP A 46 9.05 8.76 21.66
N ASP A 47 8.67 10.00 21.33
CA ASP A 47 7.83 10.87 22.15
C ASP A 47 6.35 10.91 21.73
N ARG A 48 6.00 10.39 20.55
CA ARG A 48 4.63 10.39 19.99
C ARG A 48 4.42 9.32 18.92
N PRO A 49 3.16 8.96 18.58
CA PRO A 49 2.88 8.07 17.46
C PRO A 49 3.28 8.66 16.10
N VAL A 50 3.73 7.79 15.18
CA VAL A 50 4.08 8.17 13.81
C VAL A 50 3.11 7.50 12.83
N VAL A 51 2.59 8.27 11.87
CA VAL A 51 1.76 7.78 10.76
C VAL A 51 2.46 8.06 9.44
N ILE A 52 2.61 7.04 8.59
CA ILE A 52 3.25 7.19 7.27
C ILE A 52 2.25 6.77 6.21
N ASP A 53 1.93 7.70 5.30
CA ASP A 53 1.08 7.51 4.13
C ASP A 53 1.96 7.21 2.91
N PHE A 54 2.21 5.92 2.64
CA PHE A 54 2.93 5.47 1.45
C PHE A 54 1.99 5.41 0.25
N ARG A 55 2.28 6.19 -0.79
CA ARG A 55 1.50 6.20 -2.03
C ARG A 55 2.01 5.12 -2.97
N ILE A 56 1.09 4.23 -3.34
CA ILE A 56 1.32 3.13 -4.28
C ILE A 56 0.41 3.29 -5.50
N MET A 57 0.77 2.60 -6.59
CA MET A 57 -0.10 2.48 -7.75
C MET A 57 -1.35 1.67 -7.38
N ALA A 58 -2.53 2.20 -7.69
CA ALA A 58 -3.81 1.60 -7.31
C ALA A 58 -4.12 0.32 -8.12
N GLU A 59 -3.45 0.17 -9.25
CA GLU A 59 -3.57 -0.93 -10.20
C GLU A 59 -2.85 -2.20 -9.71
N GLU A 60 -1.97 -2.07 -8.71
CA GLU A 60 -1.22 -3.18 -8.13
C GLU A 60 -2.14 -4.08 -7.30
N LYS A 61 -2.06 -5.39 -7.55
CA LYS A 61 -2.96 -6.40 -6.98
C LYS A 61 -2.19 -7.42 -6.16
N VAL A 62 -2.90 -8.04 -5.22
CA VAL A 62 -2.38 -9.17 -4.45
C VAL A 62 -2.48 -10.44 -5.30
N TYR A 63 -1.35 -11.04 -5.61
CA TYR A 63 -1.26 -12.33 -6.28
C TYR A 63 -0.48 -13.34 -5.41
N PRO A 64 -0.68 -14.65 -5.60
CA PRO A 64 -1.67 -15.28 -6.46
C PRO A 64 -3.09 -15.13 -5.92
N MET A 65 -4.07 -15.26 -6.81
CA MET A 65 -5.47 -15.00 -6.47
C MET A 65 -6.38 -16.06 -7.08
N VAL A 66 -7.35 -16.54 -6.30
CA VAL A 66 -8.44 -17.38 -6.80
C VAL A 66 -9.68 -16.49 -6.97
N PRO A 67 -10.23 -16.39 -8.19
CA PRO A 67 -11.47 -15.65 -8.41
C PRO A 67 -12.61 -16.18 -7.53
N SER A 68 -13.44 -15.27 -7.00
CA SER A 68 -14.66 -15.62 -6.28
C SER A 68 -15.53 -16.58 -7.09
N GLY A 69 -15.89 -17.71 -6.48
CA GLY A 69 -16.65 -18.78 -7.12
C GLY A 69 -15.83 -19.75 -7.98
N ALA A 70 -14.52 -19.56 -8.11
CA ALA A 70 -13.62 -20.48 -8.83
C ALA A 70 -12.92 -21.47 -7.89
N THR A 71 -12.28 -22.48 -8.47
CA THR A 71 -11.47 -23.46 -7.73
C THR A 71 -10.00 -23.02 -7.66
N ASN A 72 -9.23 -23.61 -6.74
CA ASN A 72 -7.79 -23.37 -6.63
C ASN A 72 -7.00 -23.72 -7.90
N SER A 73 -7.58 -24.52 -8.81
CA SER A 73 -6.99 -24.81 -10.12
C SER A 73 -7.02 -23.60 -11.08
N ASP A 74 -7.89 -22.62 -10.84
CA ASP A 74 -8.09 -21.43 -11.67
C ASP A 74 -7.32 -20.21 -11.13
N LEU A 75 -6.13 -20.49 -10.57
CA LEU A 75 -5.28 -19.50 -9.93
C LEU A 75 -4.76 -18.48 -10.95
N VAL A 76 -4.93 -17.20 -10.62
CA VAL A 76 -4.42 -16.06 -11.37
C VAL A 76 -3.09 -15.63 -10.77
N VAL A 77 -2.07 -15.55 -11.63
CA VAL A 77 -0.69 -15.15 -11.31
C VAL A 77 -0.44 -13.71 -11.79
N PRO A 78 0.58 -13.00 -11.29
CA PRO A 78 0.93 -11.69 -11.82
C PRO A 78 1.41 -11.83 -13.28
N PRO A 79 1.34 -10.74 -14.08
CA PRO A 79 1.77 -10.75 -15.49
C PRO A 79 3.18 -11.34 -15.69
N SER A 80 4.10 -11.06 -14.76
CA SER A 80 5.48 -11.55 -14.76
C SER A 80 5.63 -13.07 -14.65
N GLN A 81 4.57 -13.80 -14.28
CA GLN A 81 4.59 -15.24 -14.06
C GLN A 81 3.65 -16.01 -15.00
N THR A 82 3.00 -15.33 -15.95
CA THR A 82 1.99 -15.94 -16.85
C THR A 82 2.56 -17.09 -17.70
N ASP A 83 3.81 -16.97 -18.13
CA ASP A 83 4.47 -17.93 -19.03
C ASP A 83 5.38 -18.93 -18.30
N LEU A 84 5.41 -18.88 -16.96
CA LEU A 84 6.19 -19.83 -16.18
C LEU A 84 5.45 -21.18 -16.10
N PRO A 85 6.18 -22.31 -16.14
CA PRO A 85 5.57 -23.61 -15.91
C PRO A 85 4.90 -23.62 -14.52
N ARG A 86 3.66 -24.13 -14.48
CA ARG A 86 2.91 -24.34 -13.25
C ARG A 86 3.53 -25.41 -12.37
#